data_AF-A0A3D0TIB5-F1
#
_entry.id   AF-A0A3D0TIB5-F1
#
_cell.length_a   1.000
_cell.length_b   1.000
_cell.length_c   1.000
_cell.angle_alpha   90.00
_cell.angle_beta   90.00
_cell.angle_gamma   90.00
#
_symmetry.space_group_name_H-M   'P 1'
#
loop_
_entity.id
_entity.type
_entity.pdbx_description
1 polymer ?
#
loop_
_entity_poly.entity_id
_entity_poly.type
_entity_poly.pdbx_seq_one_letter_code
_entity_poly.pdbx_strand_id
1 'polypeptide(L)'
;MKIETSKIFTENIPNQLKSESFMLWRYEERDGKMTKPPLNPHSGVRGDVTDPSQWTDYETALSSHQSGRYRSNGISVVVHPDSGLVGLDLDHCISGWKIFRGGTRDC
;
A
#
# COMPACT_ATOMS: atom_id res chain seq x y z
N MET A 1 11.40 4.01 -17.87
CA MET A 1 10.21 4.32 -17.07
C MET A 1 10.63 5.19 -15.88
N LYS A 2 10.29 6.48 -15.88
CA LYS A 2 10.45 7.33 -14.69
C LYS A 2 9.44 6.81 -13.67
N ILE A 3 9.91 6.48 -12.47
CA ILE A 3 9.02 6.06 -11.39
C ILE A 3 8.42 7.36 -10.86
N GLU A 4 7.17 7.65 -11.20
CA GLU A 4 6.43 8.72 -10.53
C GLU A 4 6.17 8.27 -9.09
N THR A 5 6.77 8.98 -8.15
CA THR A 5 6.48 8.81 -6.72
C THR A 5 5.08 9.36 -6.47
N SER A 6 4.21 8.53 -5.89
CA SER A 6 2.87 8.99 -5.57
C SER A 6 2.94 10.02 -4.45
N LYS A 7 2.32 11.19 -4.65
CA LYS A 7 2.20 12.19 -3.59
C LYS A 7 1.33 11.61 -2.47
N ILE A 8 1.90 11.46 -1.28
CA ILE A 8 1.18 11.02 -0.09
C ILE A 8 0.68 12.26 0.66
N PHE A 9 -0.64 12.35 0.88
CA PHE A 9 -1.28 13.38 1.69
C PHE A 9 -1.39 12.88 3.14
N THR A 10 -0.34 13.11 3.92
CA THR A 10 -0.17 12.54 5.27
C THR A 10 -1.20 13.06 6.27
N GLU A 11 -1.76 14.24 6.02
CA GLU A 11 -2.84 14.87 6.79
C GLU A 11 -4.16 14.11 6.69
N ASN A 12 -4.36 13.35 5.61
CA ASN A 12 -5.59 12.59 5.37
C ASN A 12 -5.52 11.14 5.86
N ILE A 13 -4.38 10.71 6.41
CA ILE A 13 -4.20 9.37 6.96
C ILE A 13 -4.59 9.38 8.45
N PRO A 14 -5.61 8.59 8.87
CA PRO A 14 -6.04 8.53 10.27
C PRO A 14 -4.92 8.09 11.21
N ASN A 15 -4.91 8.62 12.44
CA ASN A 15 -3.90 8.27 13.44
C ASN A 15 -3.91 6.78 13.80
N GLN A 16 -5.09 6.16 13.82
CA GLN A 16 -5.24 4.72 14.06
C GLN A 16 -4.52 3.89 13.00
N LEU A 17 -4.49 4.36 11.74
CA LEU A 17 -3.75 3.66 10.69
C LEU A 17 -2.25 3.91 10.81
N LYS A 18 -1.83 5.10 11.28
CA LYS A 18 -0.41 5.43 11.50
C LYS A 18 0.22 4.64 12.64
N SER A 19 -0.57 4.13 13.58
CA SER A 19 -0.08 3.24 14.66
C SER A 19 0.15 1.79 14.21
N GLU A 20 -0.18 1.44 12.96
CA GLU A 20 -0.02 0.10 12.43
C GLU A 20 1.38 -0.18 11.88
N SER A 21 1.59 -1.42 11.45
CA SER A 21 2.80 -1.88 10.79
C SER A 21 2.79 -1.57 9.29
N PHE A 22 3.94 -1.18 8.74
CA PHE A 22 4.10 -0.78 7.34
C PHE A 22 5.27 -1.49 6.65
N MET A 23 5.18 -1.53 5.32
CA MET A 23 6.26 -1.86 4.38
C MET A 23 6.26 -0.87 3.21
N LEU A 24 7.16 -1.06 2.25
CA LEU A 24 7.16 -0.33 0.99
C LEU A 24 6.56 -1.20 -0.12
N TRP A 25 6.19 -0.60 -1.25
CA TRP A 25 5.85 -1.36 -2.46
C TRP A 25 6.33 -0.64 -3.71
N ARG A 26 6.46 -1.39 -4.81
CA ARG A 26 6.68 -0.82 -6.14
C ARG A 26 6.00 -1.64 -7.22
N TYR A 27 5.80 -1.03 -8.37
CA TYR A 27 5.36 -1.74 -9.57
C TYR A 27 6.49 -2.61 -10.14
N GLU A 28 6.20 -3.88 -10.36
CA GLU A 28 7.09 -4.83 -11.05
C GLU A 28 6.30 -5.63 -12.09
N GLU A 29 6.82 -5.73 -13.31
CA GLU A 29 6.27 -6.64 -14.32
C GLU A 29 6.76 -8.07 -14.05
N ARG A 30 5.83 -9.01 -14.01
CA ARG A 30 6.10 -10.44 -13.88
C ARG A 30 5.15 -11.20 -14.78
N ASP A 31 5.69 -12.06 -15.64
CA ASP A 31 4.91 -12.92 -16.53
C ASP A 31 3.88 -12.13 -17.38
N GLY A 32 4.28 -10.94 -17.85
CA GLY A 32 3.44 -10.02 -18.63
C GLY A 32 2.36 -9.29 -17.82
N LYS A 33 2.33 -9.45 -16.49
CA LYS A 33 1.38 -8.78 -15.58
C LYS A 33 2.10 -7.78 -14.69
N MET A 34 1.53 -6.58 -14.56
CA MET A 34 1.98 -5.62 -13.55
C MET A 34 1.54 -6.06 -12.16
N THR A 35 2.49 -6.18 -11.25
CA THR A 35 2.29 -6.59 -9.85
C THR A 35 2.80 -5.50 -8.90
N LYS A 36 2.39 -5.57 -7.62
CA LYS A 36 2.78 -4.64 -6.57
C LYS A 36 3.43 -5.40 -5.39
N PRO A 37 4.60 -6.04 -5.56
CA PRO A 37 5.21 -6.79 -4.47
C PRO A 37 5.60 -5.88 -3.29
N PRO A 38 5.50 -6.37 -2.06
CA PRO A 38 6.04 -5.68 -0.90
C PRO A 38 7.56 -5.63 -0.99
N LEU A 39 8.13 -4.57 -0.45
CA LEU A 39 9.56 -4.36 -0.31
C LEU A 39 9.88 -4.16 1.16
N ASN A 40 10.95 -4.81 1.61
CA ASN A 40 11.48 -4.64 2.94
C ASN A 40 11.98 -3.18 3.11
N PRO A 41 11.47 -2.42 4.08
CA PRO A 41 11.80 -1.00 4.27
C PRO A 41 13.24 -0.78 4.73
N HIS A 42 13.94 -1.80 5.21
CA HIS A 42 15.32 -1.72 5.67
C HIS A 42 16.34 -2.02 4.57
N SER A 43 15.97 -2.78 3.53
CA SER A 43 16.88 -3.23 2.48
C SER A 43 16.46 -2.82 1.05
N GLY A 44 15.19 -2.47 0.83
CA GLY A 44 14.65 -2.08 -0.48
C GLY A 44 14.48 -3.22 -1.48
N VAL A 45 14.72 -4.47 -1.06
CA VAL A 45 14.45 -5.68 -1.86
C VAL A 45 13.06 -6.23 -1.53
N ARG A 46 12.61 -7.24 -2.28
CA ARG A 46 11.33 -7.91 -2.00
C ARG A 46 11.30 -8.39 -0.55
N GLY A 47 10.22 -8.06 0.15
CA GLY A 47 9.99 -8.46 1.53
C GLY A 47 8.97 -9.59 1.64
N ASP A 48 8.97 -10.25 2.79
CA ASP A 48 7.93 -11.18 3.21
C ASP A 48 6.97 -10.46 4.15
N VAL A 49 5.72 -10.30 3.73
CA VAL A 49 4.69 -9.65 4.54
C VAL A 49 4.28 -10.49 5.75
N THR A 50 4.59 -11.79 5.76
CA THR A 50 4.26 -12.68 6.88
C THR A 50 5.33 -12.71 7.98
N ASP A 51 6.47 -12.06 7.75
CA ASP A 51 7.59 -11.96 8.69
C ASP A 51 7.59 -10.59 9.40
N PRO A 52 7.17 -10.52 10.69
CA PRO A 52 7.09 -9.27 11.42
C PRO A 52 8.42 -8.54 11.58
N SER A 53 9.55 -9.24 11.45
CA SER A 53 10.88 -8.62 11.51
C SER A 53 11.19 -7.73 10.31
N GLN A 54 10.38 -7.83 9.24
CA GLN A 54 10.51 -7.01 8.03
C GLN A 54 9.54 -5.84 7.99
N TRP A 55 8.68 -5.70 8.99
CA TRP A 55 7.77 -4.57 9.10
C TRP A 55 8.46 -3.38 9.76
N THR A 56 7.90 -2.20 9.58
CA THR A 56 8.39 -0.97 10.22
C THR A 56 7.24 -0.06 10.60
N ASP A 57 7.52 0.99 11.39
CA ASP A 57 6.52 2.00 11.73
C ASP A 57 6.21 2.95 10.55
N TYR A 58 5.11 3.68 10.66
CA TYR A 58 4.66 4.63 9.64
C TYR A 58 5.73 5.67 9.24
N GLU A 59 6.43 6.26 10.20
CA GLU A 59 7.40 7.34 9.94
C GLU A 59 8.64 6.81 9.23
N THR A 60 9.11 5.62 9.63
CA THR A 60 10.24 4.94 8.98
C THR A 60 9.90 4.54 7.55
N ALA A 61 8.69 4.01 7.30
CA ALA A 61 8.23 3.70 5.95
C ALA A 61 8.13 4.96 5.07
N LEU A 62 7.50 6.02 5.60
CA LEU A 62 7.33 7.28 4.88
C LEU A 62 8.67 7.93 4.54
N SER A 63 9.59 8.01 5.51
CA SER A 63 10.93 8.54 5.33
C SER A 63 11.74 7.72 4.32
N SER A 64 11.65 6.38 4.39
CA SER A 64 12.32 5.49 3.43
C SER A 64 11.81 5.68 2.00
N HIS A 65 10.51 5.91 1.83
CA HIS A 65 9.92 6.23 0.53
C HIS A 65 10.35 7.62 0.03
N GLN A 66 10.19 8.66 0.85
CA GLN A 66 10.43 10.06 0.48
C GLN A 66 11.91 10.39 0.23
N SER A 67 12.82 9.74 0.96
CA SER A 67 14.26 9.90 0.74
C SER A 67 14.72 9.41 -0.63
N GLY A 68 13.91 8.58 -1.31
CA GLY A 68 14.29 7.92 -2.55
C GLY A 68 15.42 6.89 -2.37
N ARG A 69 15.80 6.56 -1.12
CA ARG A 69 16.83 5.56 -0.80
C ARG A 69 16.57 4.23 -1.49
N TYR A 70 15.30 3.84 -1.55
CA TYR A 70 14.84 2.68 -2.29
C TYR A 70 13.85 3.10 -3.36
N ARG A 71 14.02 2.52 -4.57
CA ARG A 71 13.07 2.70 -5.68
C ARG A 71 11.73 2.07 -5.28
N SER A 72 10.83 2.88 -4.73
CA SER A 72 9.49 2.51 -4.26
C SER A 72 8.45 3.44 -4.88
N ASN A 73 7.22 2.95 -5.05
CA ASN A 73 6.08 3.75 -5.52
C ASN A 73 5.20 4.26 -4.37
N GLY A 74 5.31 3.66 -3.18
CA GLY A 74 4.63 4.12 -1.98
C GLY A 74 4.91 3.24 -0.76
N ILE A 75 4.17 3.52 0.31
CA ILE A 75 4.11 2.71 1.54
C ILE A 75 2.86 1.83 1.52
N SER A 76 2.87 0.73 2.27
CA SER A 76 1.74 -0.20 2.44
C SER A 76 1.54 -0.54 3.91
N VAL A 77 0.30 -0.52 4.40
CA VAL A 77 -0.03 -1.07 5.72
C VAL A 77 -0.04 -2.60 5.66
N VAL A 78 0.42 -3.25 6.72
CA VAL A 78 0.37 -4.70 6.87
C VAL A 78 -0.85 -5.06 7.70
N VAL A 79 -1.73 -5.90 7.13
CA VAL A 79 -2.87 -6.47 7.85
C VAL A 79 -2.43 -7.79 8.49
N HIS A 80 -2.53 -7.89 9.81
CA HIS A 80 -2.13 -9.07 10.57
C HIS A 80 -3.16 -9.37 11.68
N PRO A 81 -3.13 -10.57 12.30
CA PRO A 81 -4.18 -10.99 13.25
C PRO A 81 -4.41 -10.02 14.42
N ASP A 82 -3.37 -9.31 14.86
CA ASP A 82 -3.42 -8.42 16.02
C ASP A 82 -3.78 -6.97 15.69
N SER A 83 -3.85 -6.56 14.42
CA SER A 83 -4.16 -5.17 14.06
C SER A 83 -5.64 -4.81 14.17
N GLY A 84 -6.53 -5.81 14.24
CA GLY A 84 -7.98 -5.58 14.18
C GLY A 84 -8.44 -4.98 12.84
N LEU A 85 -7.60 -4.98 11.81
CA LEU A 85 -7.91 -4.48 10.47
C LEU A 85 -8.41 -5.59 9.55
N VAL A 86 -9.25 -5.20 8.57
CA VAL A 86 -9.65 -6.05 7.44
C VAL A 86 -9.34 -5.30 6.15
N GLY A 87 -8.65 -5.98 5.23
CA GLY A 87 -8.44 -5.48 3.87
C GLY A 87 -9.62 -5.84 2.97
N LEU A 88 -10.28 -4.83 2.40
CA LEU A 88 -11.32 -5.00 1.39
C LEU A 88 -10.86 -4.31 0.10
N ASP A 89 -10.74 -5.08 -0.97
CA ASP A 89 -10.38 -4.56 -2.29
C ASP A 89 -11.61 -4.51 -3.20
N LEU A 90 -11.89 -3.35 -3.78
CA LEU A 90 -13.05 -3.09 -4.64
C LEU A 90 -12.59 -2.81 -6.07
N ASP A 91 -12.06 -3.85 -6.70
CA ASP A 91 -11.57 -3.76 -8.06
C ASP A 91 -12.71 -3.51 -9.06
N HIS A 92 -12.42 -2.67 -10.06
CA HIS A 92 -13.32 -2.37 -11.18
C HIS A 92 -14.71 -1.79 -10.79
N CYS A 93 -14.85 -1.26 -9.58
CA CYS A 93 -16.10 -0.74 -9.03
C CYS A 93 -16.37 0.75 -9.32
N ILE A 94 -15.47 1.41 -10.06
CA ILE A 94 -15.64 2.80 -10.51
C ILE A 94 -15.60 2.81 -12.04
N SER A 95 -16.62 3.39 -12.68
CA SER A 95 -16.65 3.62 -14.13
C SER A 95 -16.84 5.11 -14.40
N GLY A 96 -15.87 5.72 -15.09
CA GLY A 96 -15.92 7.14 -15.47
C GLY A 96 -16.05 8.09 -14.27
N TRP A 97 -15.32 7.82 -13.18
CA TRP A 97 -15.29 8.62 -11.93
C TRP A 97 -16.58 8.61 -11.11
N LYS A 98 -17.58 7.82 -11.53
CA LYS A 98 -18.82 7.60 -10.79
C LYS A 98 -18.69 6.32 -9.96
N ILE A 99 -18.94 6.45 -8.66
CA ILE A 99 -19.24 5.30 -7.82
C ILE A 99 -20.65 4.81 -8.20
N PHE A 100 -20.81 3.53 -8.50
CA PHE A 100 -22.13 2.94 -8.73
C PHE A 100 -22.96 3.09 -7.45
N ARG A 101 -23.83 4.10 -7.40
CA ARG A 101 -24.89 4.15 -6.40
C ARG A 101 -25.92 3.10 -6.82
N GLY A 102 -25.95 1.98 -6.11
CA GLY A 102 -26.90 0.91 -6.36
C GLY A 102 -28.32 1.45 -6.48
N GLY A 103 -28.88 1.38 -7.68
CA GLY A 103 -30.32 1.48 -7.85
C GLY A 103 -30.91 0.18 -7.32
N THR A 104 -31.78 0.29 -6.33
CA THR A 104 -32.75 -0.77 -5.99
C THR A 104 -33.41 -1.20 -7.28
N ARG A 105 -33.06 -2.37 -7.78
CA ARG A 105 -33.98 -3.10 -8.65
C ARG A 105 -34.76 -3.99 -7.70
N ASP A 106 -36.07 -3.73 -7.67
CA ASP A 106 -37.05 -4.61 -7.09
C ASP A 106 -36.79 -6.07 -7.51
N CYS A 107 -37.23 -6.96 -6.62
CA CYS A 107 -37.22 -8.41 -6.63
C CYS A 107 -37.32 -9.07 -8.02
#